data_AF-A0A1W1CQD3-F1
#
_entry.id   AF-A0A1W1CQD3-F1
#
_cell.length_a   1.000
_cell.length_b   1.000
_cell.length_c   1.000
_cell.angle_alpha   90.00
_cell.angle_beta   90.00
_cell.angle_gamma   90.00
#
_symmetry.space_group_name_H-M   'P 1'
#
loop_
_entity.id
_entity.type
_entity.pdbx_description
1 polymer ?
#
loop_
_entity_poly.entity_id
_entity_poly.type
_entity_poly.pdbx_seq_one_letter_code
_entity_poly.pdbx_strand_id
1 'polypeptide(L)'
;MIFIGLSTTAAFAGNQLKKVASSQESLSHTLIQTYQSRHADQMIATVKKLEAGHARLHAKIKDQELKNLIVYLQLCLKDLEKLSHKPYSTQNAKRVADLSSSLSEGNHYILSSL
;
A
#
# COMPACT_ATOMS: atom_id res chain seq x y z
N MET A 1 -44.88 3.80 5.43
CA MET A 1 -43.62 3.98 4.69
C MET A 1 -42.50 3.32 5.48
N ILE A 2 -41.94 2.22 4.97
CA ILE A 2 -40.81 1.53 5.60
C ILE A 2 -39.63 1.67 4.64
N PHE A 3 -38.69 2.55 4.97
CA PHE A 3 -37.38 2.62 4.32
C PHE A 3 -36.46 1.60 5.01
N ILE A 4 -36.45 0.36 4.51
CA ILE A 4 -35.40 -0.61 4.83
C ILE A 4 -34.80 -1.00 3.49
N GLY A 5 -33.57 -0.59 3.21
CA GLY A 5 -32.94 -1.00 1.96
C GLY A 5 -31.59 -0.40 1.58
N LEU A 6 -31.02 0.56 2.32
CA LEU A 6 -29.70 1.10 2.00
C LEU A 6 -28.86 1.31 3.27
N SER A 7 -28.08 0.31 3.67
CA SER A 7 -26.94 0.56 4.58
C SER A 7 -25.96 -0.59 4.73
N THR A 8 -26.35 -1.84 4.44
CA THR A 8 -25.45 -3.00 4.66
C THR A 8 -24.31 -3.09 3.64
N THR A 9 -24.53 -2.78 2.36
CA THR A 9 -23.50 -2.88 1.32
C THR A 9 -22.43 -1.79 1.41
N ALA A 10 -22.81 -0.56 1.77
CA ALA A 10 -21.86 0.55 1.93
C ALA A 10 -20.97 0.37 3.17
N ALA A 11 -21.56 -0.05 4.30
CA ALA A 11 -20.79 -0.36 5.52
C ALA A 11 -19.87 -1.58 5.33
N PHE A 12 -20.32 -2.60 4.59
CA PHE A 12 -19.49 -3.76 4.25
C PHE A 12 -18.33 -3.39 3.32
N ALA A 13 -18.57 -2.54 2.32
CA ALA A 13 -17.52 -2.03 1.44
C ALA A 13 -16.49 -1.19 2.21
N GLY A 14 -16.93 -0.30 3.12
CA GLY A 14 -16.05 0.50 3.98
C GLY A 14 -15.16 -0.37 4.87
N ASN A 15 -15.72 -1.38 5.53
CA ASN A 15 -14.95 -2.30 6.38
C ASN A 15 -13.90 -3.12 5.60
N GLN A 16 -14.19 -3.50 4.36
CA GLN A 16 -13.25 -4.23 3.52
C GLN A 16 -12.11 -3.32 3.03
N LEU A 17 -12.38 -2.04 2.75
CA LEU A 17 -11.34 -1.07 2.37
C LEU A 17 -10.40 -0.77 3.54
N LYS A 18 -10.93 -0.63 4.76
CA LYS A 18 -10.11 -0.46 5.98
C LYS A 18 -9.18 -1.65 6.22
N LYS A 19 -9.67 -2.88 6.04
CA LYS A 19 -8.83 -4.09 6.12
C LYS A 19 -7.72 -4.10 5.09
N VAL A 20 -8.00 -3.69 3.85
CA VAL A 20 -6.97 -3.58 2.81
C VAL A 20 -5.94 -2.54 3.22
N ALA A 21 -6.34 -1.31 3.57
CA ALA A 21 -5.42 -0.23 3.95
C ALA A 21 -4.52 -0.61 5.14
N SER A 22 -5.10 -1.20 6.20
CA SER A 22 -4.32 -1.70 7.35
C SER A 22 -3.33 -2.81 6.97
N SER A 23 -3.72 -3.73 6.08
CA SER A 23 -2.78 -4.73 5.56
C SER A 23 -1.64 -4.09 4.75
N GLN A 24 -1.91 -3.01 4.03
CA GLN A 24 -0.88 -2.31 3.25
C GLN A 24 0.15 -1.63 4.15
N GLU A 25 -0.29 -0.98 5.23
CA GLU A 25 0.59 -0.40 6.26
C GLU A 25 1.55 -1.45 6.85
N SER A 26 1.03 -2.61 7.25
CA SER A 26 1.86 -3.71 7.78
C SER A 26 2.90 -4.23 6.77
N LEU A 27 2.51 -4.36 5.49
CA LEU A 27 3.42 -4.81 4.44
C LEU A 27 4.52 -3.79 4.15
N SER A 28 4.25 -2.48 4.27
CA SER A 28 5.26 -1.42 4.12
C SER A 28 6.40 -1.57 5.15
N HIS A 29 6.09 -1.93 6.39
CA HIS A 29 7.12 -2.20 7.40
C HIS A 29 7.95 -3.46 7.09
N THR A 30 7.33 -4.45 6.46
CA THR A 30 7.99 -5.71 6.07
C THR A 30 9.03 -5.49 4.95
N LEU A 31 8.83 -4.48 4.08
CA LEU A 31 9.80 -4.13 3.03
C LEU A 31 11.17 -3.74 3.59
N ILE A 32 11.19 -2.95 4.67
CA ILE A 32 12.43 -2.51 5.32
C ILE A 32 13.19 -3.74 5.85
N GLN A 33 12.49 -4.62 6.55
CA GLN A 33 13.09 -5.82 7.16
C GLN A 33 13.59 -6.82 6.12
N THR A 34 12.82 -7.07 5.07
CA THR A 34 13.17 -8.05 4.02
C THR A 34 14.36 -7.59 3.18
N TYR A 35 14.47 -6.29 2.90
CA TYR A 35 15.64 -5.74 2.19
C TYR A 35 16.90 -5.77 3.07
N GLN A 36 16.81 -5.40 4.35
CA GLN A 36 17.93 -5.50 5.29
C GLN A 36 18.44 -6.94 5.45
N SER A 37 17.53 -7.90 5.44
CA SER A 37 17.83 -9.33 5.53
C SER A 37 18.26 -9.95 4.19
N ARG A 38 18.36 -9.15 3.12
CA ARG A 38 18.75 -9.56 1.76
C ARG A 38 17.85 -10.64 1.14
N HIS A 39 16.58 -10.70 1.55
CA HIS A 39 15.59 -11.62 0.98
C HIS A 39 14.85 -10.97 -0.19
N ALA A 40 15.54 -10.82 -1.33
CA ALA A 40 15.00 -10.18 -2.52
C ALA A 40 13.65 -10.79 -2.97
N ASP A 41 13.51 -12.11 -2.91
CA ASP A 41 12.26 -12.80 -3.27
C ASP A 41 11.08 -12.41 -2.36
N GLN A 42 11.35 -12.24 -1.06
CA GLN A 42 10.33 -11.80 -0.09
C GLN A 42 9.96 -10.33 -0.29
N MET A 43 10.93 -9.49 -0.64
CA MET A 43 10.67 -8.09 -1.01
C MET A 43 9.79 -8.03 -2.25
N ILE A 44 10.10 -8.79 -3.31
CA ILE A 44 9.29 -8.85 -4.53
C ILE A 44 7.87 -9.35 -4.24
N ALA A 45 7.72 -10.40 -3.44
CA ALA A 45 6.41 -10.90 -3.05
C ALA A 45 5.60 -9.86 -2.26
N THR A 46 6.27 -9.07 -1.42
CA THR A 46 5.65 -7.98 -0.63
C THR A 46 5.22 -6.83 -1.53
N VAL A 47 6.06 -6.41 -2.49
CA VAL A 47 5.71 -5.40 -3.49
C VAL A 47 4.46 -5.81 -4.28
N LYS A 48 4.39 -7.05 -4.79
CA LYS A 48 3.22 -7.53 -5.54
C LYS A 48 1.92 -7.52 -4.72
N LYS A 49 2.00 -7.83 -3.42
CA LYS A 49 0.84 -7.75 -2.51
C LYS A 49 0.41 -6.30 -2.28
N LEU A 50 1.36 -5.38 -2.21
CA LEU A 50 1.07 -3.95 -2.10
C LEU A 50 0.39 -3.42 -3.38
N GLU A 51 0.93 -3.75 -4.55
CA GLU A 51 0.35 -3.34 -5.84
C GLU A 51 -1.10 -3.81 -5.99
N ALA A 52 -1.38 -5.08 -5.67
CA ALA A 52 -2.73 -5.62 -5.73
C ALA A 52 -3.70 -4.92 -4.76
N GLY A 53 -3.23 -4.52 -3.57
CA GLY A 53 -4.02 -3.78 -2.60
C GLY A 53 -4.32 -2.35 -3.05
N HIS A 54 -3.31 -1.63 -3.53
CA HIS A 54 -3.47 -0.29 -4.09
C HIS A 54 -4.39 -0.28 -5.32
N ALA A 55 -4.30 -1.27 -6.20
CA ALA A 55 -5.23 -1.38 -7.34
C ALA A 55 -6.70 -1.53 -6.88
N ARG A 56 -6.93 -2.32 -5.82
CA ARG A 56 -8.27 -2.48 -5.22
C ARG A 56 -8.78 -1.19 -4.57
N LEU A 57 -7.91 -0.48 -3.84
CA LEU A 57 -8.26 0.81 -3.24
C LEU A 57 -8.59 1.84 -4.32
N HIS A 58 -7.75 1.96 -5.37
CA HIS A 58 -7.97 2.89 -6.47
C HIS A 58 -9.29 2.67 -7.21
N ALA A 59 -9.70 1.40 -7.38
CA ALA A 59 -10.94 1.03 -8.05
C ALA A 59 -12.21 1.32 -7.22
N LYS A 60 -12.09 1.49 -5.89
CA LYS A 60 -13.22 1.58 -4.97
C LYS A 60 -13.36 2.95 -4.31
N ILE A 61 -12.26 3.68 -4.15
CA ILE A 61 -12.26 5.03 -3.59
C ILE A 61 -12.78 6.02 -4.64
N LYS A 62 -13.71 6.88 -4.21
CA LYS A 62 -14.29 7.94 -5.05
C LYS A 62 -13.61 9.29 -4.88
N ASP A 63 -12.97 9.50 -3.74
CA ASP A 63 -12.25 10.71 -3.42
C ASP A 63 -11.01 10.87 -4.33
N GLN A 64 -10.91 12.03 -4.99
CA GLN A 64 -9.85 12.26 -5.99
C GLN A 64 -8.48 12.50 -5.34
N GLU A 65 -8.43 13.08 -4.14
CA GLU A 65 -7.18 13.28 -3.39
C GLU A 65 -6.58 11.92 -3.00
N LEU A 66 -7.41 11.04 -2.44
CA LEU A 66 -7.00 9.68 -2.09
C LEU A 66 -6.59 8.86 -3.33
N LYS A 67 -7.25 9.04 -4.47
CA LYS A 67 -6.81 8.40 -5.73
C LYS A 67 -5.45 8.89 -6.19
N ASN A 68 -5.20 10.21 -6.13
CA ASN A 68 -3.91 10.78 -6.48
C ASN A 68 -2.80 10.26 -5.55
N LEU A 69 -3.08 10.16 -4.25
CA LEU A 69 -2.17 9.56 -3.28
C LEU A 69 -1.88 8.08 -3.62
N ILE A 70 -2.90 7.29 -3.94
CA ILE A 70 -2.69 5.88 -4.35
C ILE A 70 -1.82 5.78 -5.61
N VAL A 71 -2.02 6.66 -6.59
CA VAL A 71 -1.17 6.71 -7.79
C VAL A 71 0.28 7.02 -7.42
N TYR A 72 0.52 7.97 -6.51
CA TYR A 72 1.85 8.25 -5.99
C TYR A 72 2.47 7.01 -5.31
N LEU A 73 1.71 6.32 -4.46
CA LEU A 73 2.18 5.10 -3.80
C LEU A 73 2.50 3.97 -4.80
N GLN A 74 1.74 3.85 -5.88
CA GLN A 74 2.05 2.91 -6.97
C GLN A 74 3.36 3.25 -7.69
N LEU A 75 3.71 4.54 -7.82
CA LEU A 75 5.01 4.94 -8.37
C LEU A 75 6.16 4.55 -7.41
N CYS A 76 5.97 4.71 -6.10
CA CYS A 76 6.93 4.26 -5.10
C CYS A 76 7.16 2.73 -5.17
N LEU A 77 6.10 1.95 -5.36
CA LEU A 77 6.20 0.49 -5.51
C LEU A 77 6.99 0.08 -6.75
N LYS A 78 6.75 0.74 -7.90
CA LYS A 78 7.53 0.48 -9.12
C LYS A 78 9.01 0.77 -8.93
N ASP A 79 9.35 1.81 -8.17
CA ASP A 79 10.73 2.14 -7.86
C ASP A 79 11.36 1.13 -6.88
N LEU A 80 10.60 0.61 -5.91
CA LEU A 80 11.03 -0.49 -5.05
C LEU A 80 11.24 -1.79 -5.81
N GLU A 81 10.37 -2.12 -6.76
CA GLU A 81 10.55 -3.28 -7.64
C GLU A 81 11.85 -3.16 -8.44
N LYS A 82 12.15 -1.97 -9.00
CA LYS A 82 13.44 -1.77 -9.68
C LYS A 82 14.63 -1.93 -8.73
N LEU A 83 14.49 -1.53 -7.46
CA LEU A 83 15.55 -1.65 -6.44
C LEU A 83 15.77 -3.09 -5.99
N SER A 84 14.74 -3.94 -5.97
CA SER A 84 14.88 -5.35 -5.58
C SER A 84 15.75 -6.17 -6.54
N HIS A 85 15.89 -5.70 -7.79
CA HIS A 85 16.76 -6.30 -8.80
C HIS A 85 18.19 -5.73 -8.82
N LYS A 86 18.49 -4.72 -7.98
CA LYS A 86 19.81 -4.11 -7.92
C LYS A 86 20.67 -4.74 -6.82
N PRO A 87 22.01 -4.77 -6.98
CA PRO A 87 22.90 -5.19 -5.90
C PRO A 87 22.70 -4.34 -4.65
N TYR A 88 22.91 -4.96 -3.49
CA TYR A 88 22.88 -4.25 -2.22
C TYR A 88 23.95 -3.15 -2.20
N SER A 89 23.54 -1.95 -1.85
CA SER A 89 24.42 -0.83 -1.51
C SER A 89 23.77 0.01 -0.41
N THR A 90 24.56 0.75 0.37
CA THR A 90 24.05 1.66 1.41
C THR A 90 23.11 2.71 0.82
N GLN A 91 23.39 3.18 -0.40
CA GLN A 91 22.53 4.12 -1.11
C GLN A 91 21.18 3.50 -1.49
N ASN A 92 21.18 2.27 -2.03
CA ASN A 92 19.95 1.54 -2.35
C ASN A 92 19.16 1.23 -1.08
N ALA A 93 19.83 0.88 0.02
CA ALA A 93 19.21 0.63 1.32
C ALA A 93 18.48 1.86 1.86
N LYS A 94 19.12 3.04 1.81
CA LYS A 94 18.48 4.30 2.18
C LYS A 94 17.26 4.57 1.32
N ARG A 95 17.37 4.41 -0.01
CA ARG A 95 16.25 4.63 -0.93
C ARG A 95 15.07 3.66 -0.68
N VAL A 96 15.35 2.40 -0.39
CA VAL A 96 14.31 1.43 0.00
C VAL A 96 13.63 1.84 1.30
N ALA A 97 14.39 2.29 2.30
CA ALA A 97 13.83 2.78 3.55
C ALA A 97 12.94 4.01 3.36
N ASP A 98 13.41 5.01 2.61
CA ASP A 98 12.65 6.24 2.31
C ASP A 98 11.33 5.91 1.60
N LEU A 99 11.37 5.09 0.54
CA LEU A 99 10.18 4.67 -0.20
C LEU A 99 9.21 3.83 0.65
N SER A 100 9.73 2.95 1.51
CA SER A 100 8.91 2.15 2.42
C SER A 100 8.24 3.02 3.50
N SER A 101 8.91 4.08 3.96
CA SER A 101 8.33 5.06 4.88
C SER A 101 7.19 5.83 4.21
N SER A 102 7.40 6.32 2.98
CA SER A 102 6.34 7.01 2.21
C SER A 102 5.12 6.10 1.99
N LEU A 103 5.35 4.81 1.74
CA LEU A 103 4.27 3.82 1.65
C LEU A 103 3.53 3.62 2.96
N SER A 104 4.24 3.54 4.08
CA SER A 104 3.61 3.38 5.40
C SER A 104 2.74 4.59 5.75
N GLU A 105 3.30 5.79 5.64
CA GLU A 105 2.60 7.04 5.95
C GLU A 105 1.41 7.28 5.02
N GLY A 106 1.58 7.05 3.71
CA GLY A 106 0.47 7.17 2.76
C GLY A 106 -0.65 6.15 2.99
N ASN A 107 -0.30 4.91 3.34
CA ASN A 107 -1.31 3.89 3.69
C ASN A 107 -2.04 4.24 4.99
N HIS A 108 -1.33 4.78 5.97
CA HIS A 108 -1.91 5.28 7.22
C HIS A 108 -2.90 6.41 6.96
N TYR A 109 -2.53 7.38 6.11
CA TYR A 109 -3.42 8.46 5.72
C TYR A 109 -4.68 7.92 5.04
N ILE A 110 -4.56 7.03 4.04
CA ILE A 110 -5.71 6.39 3.38
C ILE A 110 -6.61 5.69 4.40
N LEU A 111 -6.04 4.93 5.35
CA LEU A 111 -6.80 4.26 6.40
C LEU A 111 -7.56 5.25 7.29
N SER A 112 -6.93 6.35 7.67
CA SER A 112 -7.51 7.39 8.53
C SER A 112 -8.63 8.18 7.85
N SER A 113 -8.57 8.28 6.52
CA SER A 113 -9.52 9.03 5.70
C SER A 113 -10.71 8.19 5.20
N LEU A 114 -10.71 6.87 5.44
CA LEU A 114 -11.80 5.93 5.14
C LEU A 114 -12.75 5.72 6.33
#